data_AF-A0A819XHA5-F1
#
_entry.id   AF-A0A819XHA5-F1
#
_cell.length_a   1.000
_cell.length_b   1.000
_cell.length_c   1.000
_cell.angle_alpha   90.00
_cell.angle_beta   90.00
_cell.angle_gamma   90.00
#
_symmetry.space_group_name_H-M   'P 1'
#
loop_
_entity.id
_entity.type
_entity.pdbx_description
1 polymer ?
#
loop_
_entity_poly.entity_id
_entity_poly.type
_entity_poly.pdbx_seq_one_letter_code
_entity_poly.pdbx_strand_id
1 'polypeptide(L)' 'MFFFKIHNFEKHAWGVDVEYQDTSYDYGSLMHYDRNSFSINGKPTITPIQNNVVIGQREKLSSTDILEIRRYYGC' A
#
# COMPACT_ATOMS: atom_id res chain seq x y z
N MET A 1 19.01 -20.84 -2.68
CA MET A 1 17.69 -20.81 -3.35
C MET A 1 17.03 -19.47 -3.02
N PHE A 2 17.01 -18.51 -3.95
CA PHE A 2 16.38 -17.20 -3.74
C PHE A 2 14.88 -17.34 -4.02
N PHE A 3 14.06 -17.40 -2.97
CA PHE A 3 12.60 -17.39 -3.14
C PHE A 3 12.13 -15.96 -3.40
N PHE A 4 11.60 -15.71 -4.60
CA PHE A 4 10.85 -14.50 -4.88
C PHE A 4 9.51 -14.60 -4.13
N LYS A 5 9.24 -13.67 -3.21
CA LYS A 5 8.00 -13.67 -2.41
C LYS A 5 6.83 -13.06 -3.20
N ILE A 6 6.40 -13.74 -4.26
CA ILE A 6 5.31 -13.27 -5.15
C ILE A 6 4.02 -13.02 -4.37
N HIS A 7 3.72 -13.85 -3.36
CA HIS A 7 2.52 -13.73 -2.53
C HIS A 7 2.33 -12.35 -1.88
N ASN A 8 3.43 -11.60 -1.63
CA ASN A 8 3.34 -10.25 -1.05
C ASN A 8 2.78 -9.19 -2.00
N PHE A 9 2.68 -9.51 -3.30
CA PHE A 9 2.22 -8.60 -4.35
C PHE A 9 0.94 -9.10 -5.04
N GLU A 10 0.33 -10.17 -4.52
CA GLU A 10 -0.96 -10.66 -5.01
C GLU A 10 -2.05 -9.64 -4.69
N LYS A 11 -2.87 -9.31 -5.70
CA LYS A 11 -3.95 -8.34 -5.56
C LYS A 11 -5.21 -9.02 -5.06
N HIS A 12 -5.83 -8.43 -4.05
CA HIS A 12 -7.12 -8.84 -3.55
C HIS A 12 -8.26 -8.20 -4.36
N ALA A 13 -9.35 -8.95 -4.53
CA ALA A 13 -10.49 -8.52 -5.34
C ALA A 13 -11.43 -7.59 -4.54
N TRP A 14 -11.81 -6.47 -5.17
CA TRP A 14 -12.82 -5.57 -4.61
C TRP A 14 -14.17 -6.27 -4.47
N GLY A 15 -14.88 -5.99 -3.37
CA GLY A 15 -16.19 -6.56 -3.07
C GLY A 15 -16.16 -8.03 -2.61
N VAL A 16 -14.98 -8.66 -2.59
CA VAL A 16 -14.78 -10.01 -2.02
C VAL A 16 -13.90 -9.91 -0.79
N ASP A 17 -12.68 -9.39 -0.95
CA ASP A 17 -11.66 -9.32 0.09
C ASP A 17 -11.44 -7.89 0.59
N VAL A 18 -11.76 -6.88 -0.23
CA VAL A 18 -11.44 -5.47 0.03
C VAL A 18 -12.63 -4.57 -0.26
N GLU A 19 -12.85 -3.59 0.63
CA GLU A 19 -13.77 -2.47 0.43
C GLU A 19 -12.98 -1.15 0.57
N TYR A 20 -13.09 -0.25 -0.40
CA TYR A 20 -12.27 0.97 -0.45
C TYR A 20 -12.84 2.12 0.37
N GLN A 21 -13.96 1.93 1.05
CA GLN A 21 -14.59 2.96 1.89
C GLN A 21 -14.73 4.31 1.17
N ASP A 22 -14.97 4.33 -0.15
CA ASP A 22 -15.07 5.55 -0.98
C ASP A 22 -13.85 6.48 -0.88
N THR A 23 -12.63 5.91 -0.90
CA THR A 23 -11.36 6.64 -0.93
C THR A 23 -10.57 6.35 -2.21
N SER A 24 -9.58 7.20 -2.52
CA SER A 24 -8.64 6.98 -3.62
C SER A 24 -7.36 6.29 -3.11
N TYR A 25 -6.62 5.64 -4.01
CA TYR A 25 -5.34 4.99 -3.68
C TYR A 25 -4.35 5.99 -3.06
N ASP A 26 -3.91 5.70 -1.84
CA ASP A 26 -3.03 6.58 -1.08
C ASP A 26 -1.58 6.08 -1.06
N TYR A 27 -0.72 6.71 -1.87
CA TYR A 27 0.72 6.46 -1.87
C TYR A 27 1.39 6.74 -0.50
N GLY A 28 0.81 7.66 0.29
CA GLY A 28 1.29 8.05 1.61
C GLY A 28 0.75 7.19 2.76
N SER A 29 -0.09 6.19 2.48
CA SER A 29 -0.64 5.30 3.51
C SER A 29 0.49 4.63 4.30
N LEU A 30 0.30 4.52 5.61
CA LEU A 30 1.22 3.81 6.51
C LEU A 30 1.38 2.34 6.09
N MET A 31 0.35 1.77 5.45
CA MET A 31 0.32 0.40 4.97
C MET A 31 1.02 0.20 3.62
N HIS A 32 1.35 1.28 2.90
CA HIS A 32 2.00 1.17 1.60
C HIS A 32 3.45 0.67 1.78
N TYR A 33 3.86 -0.33 1.02
CA TYR A 33 5.26 -0.80 0.98
C TYR A 33 6.19 0.27 0.41
N ASP A 34 7.47 0.23 0.79
CA ASP A 34 8.49 1.09 0.19
C ASP A 34 8.88 0.60 -1.23
N ARG A 35 9.67 1.41 -1.93
CA ARG A 35 10.09 1.17 -3.33
C ARG A 35 10.86 -0.14 -3.53
N ASN A 36 11.56 -0.63 -2.50
CA ASN A 36 12.51 -1.74 -2.56
C ASN A 36 12.06 -2.94 -1.72
N SER A 37 10.85 -2.92 -1.17
CA SER A 37 10.28 -4.00 -0.37
C SER A 37 10.40 -5.34 -1.10
N PHE A 38 10.96 -6.34 -0.42
CA PHE A 38 11.22 -7.70 -0.94
C PHE A 38 12.16 -7.79 -2.16
N SER A 39 12.89 -6.72 -2.50
CA SER A 39 13.90 -6.76 -3.56
C SER A 39 15.07 -7.68 -3.20
N ILE A 40 15.48 -8.52 -4.13
CA ILE A 40 16.65 -9.42 -3.99
C ILE A 40 17.93 -8.84 -4.59
N ASN A 41 17.80 -7.84 -5.45
CA ASN A 41 18.89 -7.27 -6.25
C ASN A 41 19.06 -5.75 -6.03
N GLY A 42 18.39 -5.21 -5.02
CA GLY A 42 18.42 -3.78 -4.69
C GLY A 42 17.69 -2.88 -5.70
N LYS A 43 17.06 -3.43 -6.74
CA LYS A 43 16.24 -2.65 -7.67
C LYS A 43 14.82 -2.48 -7.13
N PRO A 44 14.14 -1.38 -7.49
CA PRO A 44 12.74 -1.16 -7.13
C PRO A 44 11.84 -2.34 -7.52
N THR A 45 10.99 -2.77 -6.60
CA THR A 45 9.89 -3.73 -6.84
C THR A 45 8.56 -3.00 -7.05
N ILE A 46 8.43 -1.77 -6.53
CA ILE A 46 7.25 -0.92 -6.69
C ILE A 46 7.70 0.42 -7.27
N THR A 47 7.05 0.87 -8.35
CA THR A 47 7.30 2.19 -8.94
C THR A 47 5.97 2.94 -9.06
N PRO A 48 5.80 4.09 -8.38
CA PRO A 48 4.60 4.90 -8.53
C PRO A 48 4.38 5.35 -9.97
N ILE A 49 3.12 5.37 -10.41
CA ILE A 49 2.74 5.93 -11.72
C ILE A 49 2.70 7.46 -11.65
N GLN A 50 2.31 8.01 -10.50
CA GLN A 50 2.35 9.46 -10.26
C GLN A 50 3.78 9.94 -10.01
N ASN A 51 4.15 11.05 -10.66
CA ASN A 51 5.46 11.66 -10.46
C ASN A 51 5.59 12.30 -9.06
N ASN A 52 6.82 12.29 -8.53
CA ASN A 52 7.19 12.98 -7.28
C ASN A 52 6.43 12.57 -6.01
N VAL A 53 5.88 11.35 -5.97
CA VAL A 53 5.31 10.79 -4.74
C VAL A 53 6.32 9.91 -4.00
N VAL A 54 6.27 9.98 -2.67
CA VAL A 54 7.05 9.12 -1.77
C VAL A 54 6.14 8.01 -1.27
N ILE A 55 6.65 6.77 -1.26
CA ILE A 55 5.95 5.58 -0.75
C ILE A 55 6.76 4.95 0.37
N GLY A 56 6.09 4.25 1.28
CA GLY A 56 6.76 3.48 2.33
C GLY A 56 7.08 4.25 3.61
N GLN A 57 6.42 5.39 3.86
CA GLN A 57 6.58 6.10 5.13
C GLN A 57 6.10 5.24 6.31
N ARG A 58 6.73 5.41 7.48
CA ARG A 58 6.42 4.66 8.72
C ARG A 58 6.27 5.57 9.93
N GLU A 59 6.01 6.86 9.71
CA GLU A 59 6.01 7.88 10.76
C GLU A 59 4.62 8.11 11.37
N LYS A 60 3.58 8.15 10.53
CA LYS A 60 2.22 8.47 10.97
C LYS A 60 1.15 7.93 10.02
N LEU A 61 -0.07 7.80 10.52
CA LEU A 61 -1.23 7.54 9.67
C LEU A 61 -1.45 8.71 8.71
N SER A 62 -1.80 8.39 7.46
CA SER A 62 -2.27 9.39 6.51
C SER A 62 -3.68 9.85 6.86
N SER A 63 -4.14 10.94 6.24
CA SER A 63 -5.54 11.35 6.34
C SER A 63 -6.50 10.29 5.81
N THR A 64 -6.08 9.54 4.78
CA THR A 64 -6.87 8.48 4.16
C THR A 64 -6.95 7.27 5.08
N ASP A 65 -5.84 6.84 5.69
CA ASP A 65 -5.82 5.74 6.67
C ASP A 65 -6.84 6.00 7.80
N ILE A 66 -6.83 7.23 8.35
CA ILE A 66 -7.74 7.64 9.42
C ILE A 66 -9.20 7.63 8.94
N LEU A 67 -9.46 8.12 7.73
CA LEU A 67 -10.80 8.18 7.15
C LEU A 67 -11.37 6.78 6.89
N GLU A 68 -10.59 5.86 6.32
CA GLU A 68 -11.01 4.49 6.04
C GLU A 68 -11.37 3.75 7.33
N ILE A 69 -10.52 3.86 8.37
CA ILE A 69 -10.79 3.25 9.67
C ILE A 69 -12.07 3.82 10.29
N ARG A 70 -12.26 5.14 10.25
CA ARG A 70 -13.48 5.78 10.77
C ARG A 70 -14.73 5.30 10.05
N ARG A 71 -14.71 5.26 8.71
CA ARG A 71 -15.83 4.75 7.90
C ARG A 71 -16.11 3.27 8.20
N TYR A 72 -15.07 2.45 8.30
CA TYR A 72 -15.21 1.03 8.59
C TYR A 72 -15.83 0.75 9.98
N TYR A 73 -15.44 1.52 11.00
CA TYR A 73 -15.93 1.35 12.38
C TYR A 73 -17.11 2.27 12.76
N GLY A 74 -17.64 3.07 11.82
CA GLY A 74 -18.78 3.96 12.06
C GLY A 74 -18.49 5.14 13.01
N CYS A 75 -17.30 5.72 12.93
CA CYS A 75 -16.84 6.86 13.74
C CYS A 75 -16.81 8.18 12.97
#